data_AF-G7W9G4-F1
#
_entry.id   AF-G7W9G4-F1
#
_cell.length_a   1.000
_cell.length_b   1.000
_cell.length_c   1.000
_cell.angle_alpha   90.00
_cell.angle_beta   90.00
_cell.angle_gamma   90.00
#
_symmetry.space_group_name_H-M   'P 1'
#
loop_
_entity.id
_entity.type
_entity.pdbx_description
1 polymer ?
#
loop_
_entity_poly.entity_id
_entity_poly.type
_entity_poly.pdbx_seq_one_letter_code
_entity_poly.pdbx_strand_id
1 'polypeptide(L)'
;MSFQLIKSIIISYSGKVLLSLVVYFLGRFAINKIIDLLNKAFDQKKVDLSLHRFLVSIIKVALHVLLIVSIASMLGAEMTAFIAIIGSAGLAVGLALQGSLSNFCWWNSYSGSETL
;
A
#
# COMPACT_ATOMS: atom_id res chain seq x y z
N MET A 1 5.77 -24.17 -37.95
CA MET A 1 5.95 -22.79 -37.43
C MET A 1 5.11 -22.53 -36.17
N SER A 2 3.78 -22.73 -36.21
CA SER A 2 2.84 -22.38 -35.12
C SER A 2 3.02 -23.15 -33.81
N PHE A 3 3.37 -24.45 -33.87
CA PHE A 3 3.54 -25.30 -32.68
C PHE A 3 4.78 -24.95 -31.83
N GLN A 4 5.79 -24.32 -32.44
CA GLN A 4 7.00 -23.87 -31.74
C GLN A 4 6.75 -22.59 -30.92
N LEU A 5 5.86 -21.71 -31.40
CA LEU A 5 5.48 -20.49 -30.67
C LEU A 5 4.70 -20.80 -29.38
N ILE A 6 3.83 -21.81 -29.42
CA ILE A 6 3.07 -22.23 -28.24
C ILE A 6 4.00 -22.79 -27.16
N LYS A 7 4.98 -23.63 -27.54
CA LYS A 7 5.97 -24.17 -26.60
C LYS A 7 6.86 -23.08 -25.98
N SER A 8 7.33 -22.11 -26.76
CA SER A 8 8.19 -21.05 -26.25
C SER A 8 7.46 -20.10 -25.28
N ILE A 9 6.18 -19.82 -25.54
CA ILE A 9 5.33 -19.04 -24.62
C ILE A 9 5.14 -19.80 -23.31
N ILE A 10 4.77 -21.08 -23.36
CA ILE A 10 4.52 -21.90 -22.16
C ILE A 10 5.78 -22.00 -21.28
N ILE A 11 6.95 -22.28 -21.88
CA ILE A 11 8.23 -22.39 -21.14
C ILE A 11 8.63 -21.05 -20.50
N SER A 12 8.41 -19.94 -21.21
CA SER A 12 8.71 -18.60 -20.68
C SER A 12 7.75 -18.18 -19.57
N TYR A 13 6.47 -18.58 -19.66
CA TYR A 13 5.45 -18.22 -18.69
C TYR A 13 5.59 -19.02 -17.39
N SER A 14 5.97 -20.31 -17.47
CA SER A 14 6.24 -21.13 -16.28
C SER A 14 7.33 -20.56 -15.38
N GLY A 15 8.38 -19.96 -15.98
CA GLY A 15 9.43 -19.27 -15.22
C GLY A 15 8.90 -18.03 -14.50
N LYS A 16 8.06 -17.23 -15.16
CA LYS A 16 7.46 -16.01 -14.58
C LYS A 16 6.52 -16.33 -13.41
N VAL A 17 5.74 -17.40 -13.51
CA VAL A 17 4.85 -17.85 -12.43
C VAL A 17 5.68 -18.25 -11.20
N LEU A 18 6.73 -19.04 -11.38
CA LEU A 18 7.66 -19.43 -10.30
C LEU A 18 8.31 -18.21 -9.64
N LEU A 19 8.78 -17.26 -10.45
CA LEU A 19 9.42 -16.04 -9.97
C LEU A 19 8.42 -15.15 -9.21
N SER A 20 7.18 -15.04 -9.70
CA SER A 20 6.11 -14.30 -9.03
C SER A 20 5.73 -14.90 -7.68
N LEU A 21 5.81 -16.24 -7.54
CA LEU A 21 5.59 -16.93 -6.28
C LEU A 21 6.69 -16.60 -5.27
N VAL A 22 7.95 -16.62 -5.71
CA VAL A 22 9.11 -16.22 -4.88
C VAL A 22 8.97 -14.77 -4.43
N VAL A 23 8.59 -13.87 -5.34
CA VAL A 23 8.34 -12.45 -5.03
C VAL A 23 7.17 -12.28 -4.07
N TYR A 24 6.11 -13.09 -4.17
CA TYR A 24 4.99 -13.05 -3.23
C TYR A 24 5.44 -13.35 -1.79
N PHE A 25 6.23 -14.42 -1.60
CA PHE A 25 6.75 -14.78 -0.28
C PHE A 25 7.72 -13.72 0.27
N LEU A 26 8.68 -13.27 -0.54
CA LEU A 26 9.62 -12.21 -0.17
C LEU A 26 8.91 -10.89 0.12
N GLY A 27 7.95 -10.53 -0.72
CA GLY A 27 7.14 -9.33 -0.58
C GLY A 27 6.36 -9.34 0.70
N ARG A 28 5.61 -10.41 1.00
CA ARG A 28 4.86 -10.53 2.26
C ARG A 28 5.79 -10.42 3.49
N PHE A 29 6.96 -11.04 3.42
CA PHE A 29 7.97 -10.93 4.48
C PHE A 29 8.48 -9.48 4.65
N ALA A 30 8.80 -8.80 3.54
CA ALA A 30 9.23 -7.41 3.53
C ALA A 30 8.15 -6.47 4.08
N ILE A 31 6.89 -6.68 3.71
CA ILE A 31 5.76 -5.90 4.22
C ILE A 31 5.65 -6.03 5.74
N ASN A 32 5.66 -7.25 6.26
CA ASN A 32 5.60 -7.47 7.70
C ASN A 32 6.76 -6.79 8.43
N LYS A 33 7.99 -6.92 7.90
CA LYS A 33 9.17 -6.24 8.44
C LYS A 33 9.01 -4.71 8.46
N ILE A 34 8.52 -4.11 7.38
CA ILE A 34 8.32 -2.66 7.30
C ILE A 34 7.29 -2.19 8.32
N ILE A 35 6.18 -2.93 8.46
CA ILE A 35 5.13 -2.61 9.44
C ILE A 35 5.67 -2.72 10.87
N ASP A 36 6.47 -3.76 11.18
CA ASP A 36 7.10 -3.90 12.48
C ASP A 36 8.09 -2.76 12.79
N LEU A 37 8.86 -2.31 11.79
CA LEU A 37 9.75 -1.16 11.91
C LEU A 37 8.97 0.13 12.17
N LEU A 38 7.85 0.34 11.48
CA LEU A 38 6.97 1.48 11.70
C LEU A 38 6.40 1.47 13.11
N ASN A 39 5.90 0.33 13.57
CA ASN A 39 5.38 0.20 14.93
C ASN A 39 6.42 0.60 15.98
N LYS A 40 7.65 0.11 15.85
CA LYS A 40 8.77 0.48 16.73
C LYS A 40 9.13 1.97 16.66
N ALA A 41 9.09 2.58 15.48
CA ALA A 41 9.38 4.00 15.32
C ALA A 41 8.31 4.89 15.98
N PHE A 42 7.05 4.47 15.94
CA PHE A 42 5.94 5.19 16.57
C PHE A 42 5.93 5.04 18.10
N ASP A 43 6.28 3.87 18.64
CA ASP A 43 6.40 3.66 20.09
C ASP A 43 7.41 4.61 20.74
N GLN A 44 8.49 4.95 20.04
CA GLN A 44 9.51 5.87 20.54
C GLN A 44 9.03 7.34 20.56
N LYS A 45 8.00 7.69 19.79
CA LYS A 45 7.58 9.08 19.58
C LYS A 45 6.33 9.53 20.36
N LYS A 46 5.79 8.72 21.29
CA LYS A 46 4.55 9.02 22.04
C LYS A 46 3.40 9.51 21.13
N VAL A 47 3.29 8.95 19.93
CA VAL A 47 2.24 9.32 18.99
C VAL A 47 0.90 8.73 19.46
N ASP A 48 -0.18 9.47 19.28
CA ASP A 48 -1.53 9.02 19.65
C ASP A 48 -1.87 7.69 18.96
N LEU A 49 -2.44 6.75 19.73
CA LEU A 49 -2.78 5.40 19.29
C LEU A 49 -3.75 5.40 18.09
N SER A 50 -4.57 6.43 17.94
CA SER A 50 -5.51 6.59 16.83
C SER A 50 -4.77 6.95 15.54
N LEU A 51 -3.87 7.94 15.59
CA LEU A 51 -3.06 8.35 14.43
C LEU A 51 -2.09 7.25 14.00
N HIS A 52 -1.52 6.54 14.98
CA HIS A 52 -0.67 5.39 14.74
C HIS A 52 -1.40 4.31 13.92
N ARG A 53 -2.55 3.83 14.40
CA ARG A 53 -3.35 2.81 13.70
C ARG A 53 -3.78 3.28 12.32
N PHE A 54 -4.09 4.56 12.20
CA PHE A 54 -4.49 5.19 10.96
C PHE A 54 -3.37 5.14 9.89
N LEU A 55 -2.17 5.63 10.22
CA LEU A 55 -1.02 5.65 9.30
C LEU A 55 -0.53 4.24 8.95
N VAL A 56 -0.44 3.35 9.95
CA VAL A 56 -0.06 1.95 9.72
C VAL A 56 -1.05 1.26 8.78
N SER A 57 -2.34 1.54 8.89
CA SER A 57 -3.37 1.00 7.99
C SER A 57 -3.16 1.46 6.54
N ILE A 58 -2.97 2.76 6.29
CA ILE A 58 -2.70 3.27 4.94
C ILE A 58 -1.45 2.61 4.34
N ILE A 59 -0.35 2.62 5.11
CA ILE A 59 0.93 2.08 4.63
C ILE A 59 0.79 0.59 4.33
N LYS A 60 0.12 -0.17 5.21
CA LYS A 60 -0.12 -1.60 5.01
C LYS A 60 -0.90 -1.88 3.72
N VAL A 61 -1.97 -1.12 3.47
CA VAL A 61 -2.77 -1.25 2.24
C VAL A 61 -1.93 -0.87 1.02
N ALA A 62 -1.21 0.25 1.06
CA ALA A 62 -0.35 0.70 -0.04
C ALA A 62 0.71 -0.35 -0.41
N LEU A 63 1.39 -0.93 0.59
CA LEU A 63 2.39 -1.98 0.38
C LEU A 63 1.81 -3.25 -0.23
N HIS A 64 0.61 -3.68 0.21
CA HIS A 64 -0.07 -4.83 -0.38
C HIS A 64 -0.47 -4.58 -1.83
N VAL A 65 -1.00 -3.39 -2.12
CA VAL A 65 -1.35 -2.99 -3.48
C VAL A 65 -0.11 -3.02 -4.38
N LEU A 66 1.01 -2.46 -3.92
CA LEU A 66 2.28 -2.46 -4.67
C LEU A 66 2.75 -3.89 -4.95
N LEU A 67 2.68 -4.80 -3.96
CA LEU A 67 3.03 -6.21 -4.13
C LEU A 67 2.14 -6.90 -5.18
N ILE A 68 0.83 -6.71 -5.11
CA ILE A 68 -0.12 -7.29 -6.08
C ILE A 68 0.16 -6.74 -7.48
N VAL A 69 0.42 -5.43 -7.60
CA VAL A 69 0.77 -4.78 -8.87
C VAL A 69 2.06 -5.36 -9.45
N SER A 70 3.09 -5.58 -8.62
CA SER A 70 4.34 -6.22 -9.06
C SER A 70 4.12 -7.63 -9.59
N ILE A 71 3.34 -8.46 -8.88
CA ILE A 71 3.03 -9.84 -9.29
C ILE A 71 2.22 -9.84 -10.59
N ALA A 72 1.16 -9.03 -10.67
CA ALA A 72 0.31 -8.94 -11.85
C ALA A 72 1.08 -8.44 -13.09
N SER A 73 1.97 -7.46 -12.91
CA SER A 73 2.88 -6.97 -13.96
C SER A 73 3.84 -8.06 -14.46
N MET A 74 4.41 -8.88 -13.55
CA MET A 74 5.26 -10.01 -13.91
C MET A 74 4.53 -11.08 -14.73
N LEU A 75 3.25 -11.28 -14.46
CA LEU A 75 2.38 -12.17 -15.23
C LEU A 75 1.92 -11.54 -16.57
N GLY A 76 2.23 -10.27 -16.83
CA GLY A 76 1.84 -9.59 -18.06
C GLY A 76 0.39 -9.12 -18.06
N ALA A 77 -0.20 -8.91 -16.89
CA ALA A 77 -1.49 -8.24 -16.78
C ALA A 77 -1.35 -6.75 -17.11
N GLU A 78 -2.37 -6.19 -17.76
CA GLU A 78 -2.41 -4.76 -18.05
C GLU A 78 -2.78 -3.96 -16.79
N MET A 79 -1.79 -3.31 -16.19
CA MET A 79 -1.96 -2.62 -14.90
C MET A 79 -2.63 -1.24 -15.00
N THR A 80 -2.80 -0.69 -16.21
CA THR A 80 -3.30 0.68 -16.44
C THR A 80 -4.63 0.93 -15.74
N ALA A 81 -5.62 0.05 -15.94
CA ALA A 81 -6.94 0.18 -15.34
C ALA A 81 -6.90 0.04 -13.81
N PHE A 82 -6.07 -0.86 -13.29
CA PHE A 82 -5.88 -1.03 -11.85
C PHE A 82 -5.29 0.21 -11.20
N ILE A 83 -4.25 0.79 -11.82
CA ILE A 83 -3.60 2.00 -11.32
C ILE A 83 -4.58 3.17 -11.31
N ALA A 84 -5.44 3.30 -12.32
CA ALA A 84 -6.48 4.33 -12.35
C ALA A 84 -7.46 4.20 -11.17
N ILE A 85 -7.92 2.98 -10.88
CA ILE A 85 -8.83 2.70 -9.75
C ILE A 85 -8.14 2.94 -8.40
N ILE A 86 -6.89 2.51 -8.25
CA ILE A 86 -6.10 2.75 -7.03
C ILE A 86 -5.87 4.25 -6.84
N GLY A 87 -5.60 4.99 -7.91
CA GLY A 87 -5.42 6.44 -7.89
C GLY A 87 -6.68 7.17 -7.42
N SER A 88 -7.85 6.81 -7.94
CA SER A 88 -9.12 7.41 -7.52
C SER A 88 -9.50 7.01 -6.08
N ALA A 89 -9.27 5.76 -5.69
CA ALA A 89 -9.46 5.30 -4.32
C ALA A 89 -8.53 6.03 -3.33
N GLY A 90 -7.27 6.21 -3.68
CA GLY A 90 -6.29 6.96 -2.88
C GLY A 90 -6.70 8.43 -2.70
N LEU A 91 -7.22 9.06 -3.76
CA LEU A 91 -7.78 10.41 -3.69
C LEU A 91 -9.00 10.48 -2.76
N ALA A 92 -9.95 9.56 -2.90
CA ALA A 92 -11.15 9.50 -2.07
C ALA A 92 -10.80 9.27 -0.58
N VAL A 93 -9.85 8.37 -0.31
CA VAL A 93 -9.31 8.17 1.03
C VAL A 93 -8.68 9.46 1.52
N GLY A 94 -7.79 10.11 0.75
CA GLY A 94 -7.17 11.38 1.12
C GLY A 94 -8.16 12.48 1.48
N LEU A 95 -9.22 12.63 0.69
CA LEU A 95 -10.31 13.59 0.95
C LEU A 95 -11.10 13.27 2.22
N ALA A 96 -11.33 11.99 2.51
CA ALA A 96 -11.99 11.58 3.76
C ALA A 96 -11.14 11.92 5.00
N LEU A 97 -9.81 11.93 4.87
CA LEU A 97 -8.88 12.25 5.96
C LEU A 97 -8.75 13.72 6.23
N GLN A 98 -8.97 14.56 5.22
CA GLN A 98 -8.97 16.01 5.36
C GLN A 98 -9.94 16.46 6.47
N GLY A 99 -11.11 15.81 6.57
CA GLY A 99 -12.09 16.10 7.63
C GLY A 99 -11.58 15.77 9.04
N SER A 100 -10.92 14.62 9.20
CA SER A 100 -10.37 14.21 10.51
C SER A 100 -9.18 15.10 10.91
N LEU A 101 -8.26 15.40 9.99
CA LEU A 101 -7.08 16.23 10.26
C LEU A 101 -7.44 17.70 10.53
N SER A 102 -8.40 18.27 9.82
CA SER A 102 -8.90 19.63 10.09
C SER A 102 -9.45 19.77 11.51
N ASN A 103 -10.13 18.74 12.02
CA ASN A 103 -10.67 18.74 13.38
C ASN A 103 -9.55 18.83 14.44
N PHE A 104 -8.40 18.17 14.20
CA PHE A 104 -7.24 18.24 15.09
C PHE A 104 -6.55 19.62 15.09
N CYS A 105 -6.45 20.28 13.93
CA CYS A 105 -5.84 21.61 13.82
C CYS A 105 -6.74 22.72 14.41
N TRP A 106 -8.06 22.59 14.25
CA TRP A 106 -9.03 23.57 14.76
C TRP A 106 -9.10 23.56 16.29
N TRP A 107 -9.13 22.39 16.93
CA TRP A 107 -9.22 22.29 18.39
C TRP A 107 -8.05 22.99 19.13
N ASN A 108 -6.82 22.86 18.62
CA ASN A 108 -5.65 23.53 19.21
C ASN A 108 -5.70 25.07 19.07
N SER A 109 -6.38 25.59 18.04
CA SER A 109 -6.56 27.03 17.81
C SER A 109 -7.64 27.66 18.71
N TYR A 110 -8.60 26.89 19.22
CA TYR A 110 -9.75 27.40 19.97
C TYR A 110 -9.59 27.26 21.50
N SER A 111 -8.66 26.42 21.98
CA SER A 111 -8.43 26.25 23.43
C SER A 111 -7.78 27.47 24.13
N GLY A 112 -7.35 28.49 23.37
CA GLY A 112 -6.73 29.72 23.89
C GLY A 112 -7.64 30.94 23.96
N SER A 113 -8.91 30.88 23.52
CA SER A 113 -9.81 32.04 23.43
C SER A 113 -10.95 32.07 24.45
N GLU A 114 -11.08 31.07 25.32
CA GLU A 114 -12.12 31.04 26.39
C GLU A 114 -11.60 31.56 27.75
N THR A 115 -10.38 32.09 27.82
CA THR A 115 -9.80 32.67 29.04
C THR A 115 -9.64 34.20 29.00
N LEU A 116 -10.38 34.90 28.14
CA LEU A 116 -10.53 36.36 28.13
C LEU A 116 -12.02 36.72 28.06
#